data_AF-A0A552UX54-F1
#
_entry.id   AF-A0A552UX54-F1
#
_cell.length_a   1.000
_cell.length_b   1.000
_cell.length_c   1.000
_cell.angle_alpha   90.00
_cell.angle_beta   90.00
_cell.angle_gamma   90.00
#
_symmetry.space_group_name_H-M   'P 1'
#
loop_
_entity.id
_entity.type
_entity.pdbx_description
1 polymer ?
#
loop_
_entity_poly.entity_id
_entity_poly.type
_entity_poly.pdbx_seq_one_letter_code
_entity_poly.pdbx_strand_id
1 'polypeptide(L)' 'MNDLPYTIEDNKLLEALADIAYLAGQKGFFSGDSRNDINEFIIWAKEFEAVHEDTNWDEVDYLTAIEAFTENKLRIDLH' A
#
# COMPACT_ATOMS: atom_id res chain seq x y z
N MET A 1 -24.09 20.13 -10.38
CA MET A 1 -23.00 20.29 -9.40
C MET A 1 -22.66 18.89 -8.95
N ASN A 2 -21.52 18.35 -9.38
CA ASN A 2 -21.02 17.05 -8.92
C ASN A 2 -20.14 17.33 -7.70
N ASP A 3 -20.74 17.40 -6.53
CA ASP A 3 -19.99 17.39 -5.28
C ASP A 3 -19.63 15.93 -4.99
N LEU A 4 -18.44 15.53 -5.43
CA LEU A 4 -17.88 14.22 -5.07
C LEU A 4 -17.51 14.26 -3.59
N PRO A 5 -18.04 13.37 -2.73
CA PRO A 5 -17.74 13.34 -1.31
C PRO A 5 -16.53 12.44 -1.08
N TYR A 6 -15.37 12.78 -1.64
CA TYR A 6 -14.13 12.09 -1.24
C TYR A 6 -13.46 12.94 -0.17
N THR A 7 -13.50 12.47 1.07
CA THR A 7 -12.68 13.04 2.13
C THR A 7 -11.24 12.66 1.87
N ILE A 8 -10.29 13.48 2.36
CA ILE A 8 -8.85 13.22 2.24
C ILE A 8 -8.46 11.83 2.79
N GLU A 9 -9.24 11.28 3.72
CA GLU A 9 -9.08 9.92 4.28
C GLU A 9 -9.34 8.80 3.26
N ASP A 10 -10.32 8.95 2.37
CA ASP A 10 -10.65 7.91 1.39
C ASP A 10 -9.53 7.72 0.35
N ASN A 11 -8.70 8.74 0.14
CA ASN A 11 -7.57 8.64 -0.78
C ASN A 11 -6.37 7.90 -0.18
N LYS A 12 -6.15 7.93 1.13
CA LYS A 12 -4.94 7.33 1.74
C LYS A 12 -4.84 5.83 1.48
N LEU A 13 -5.93 5.09 1.69
CA LEU A 13 -5.95 3.64 1.40
C LEU A 13 -5.73 3.35 -0.10
N LEU A 14 -6.26 4.20 -0.99
CA LEU A 14 -6.09 4.05 -2.43
C LEU A 14 -4.65 4.41 -2.88
N GLU A 15 -4.04 5.42 -2.26
CA GLU A 15 -2.64 5.80 -2.44
C GLU A 15 -1.72 4.66 -1.99
N ALA A 16 -1.90 4.16 -0.76
CA ALA A 16 -1.13 3.04 -0.24
C ALA A 16 -1.26 1.79 -1.13
N LEU A 17 -2.47 1.47 -1.59
CA LEU A 17 -2.69 0.38 -2.55
C LEU A 17 -1.94 0.61 -3.87
N ALA A 18 -1.99 1.82 -4.42
CA ALA A 18 -1.31 2.15 -5.67
C ALA A 18 0.21 2.08 -5.53
N ASP A 19 0.76 2.60 -4.43
CA ASP A 19 2.19 2.57 -4.12
C ASP A 19 2.69 1.12 -3.96
N ILE A 20 1.99 0.30 -3.18
CA ILE A 20 2.31 -1.11 -2.98
C ILE A 20 2.31 -1.86 -4.32
N ALA A 21 1.27 -1.69 -5.14
CA ALA A 21 1.18 -2.34 -6.45
C ALA A 21 2.30 -1.89 -7.39
N TYR A 22 2.64 -0.60 -7.37
CA TYR A 22 3.74 -0.05 -8.16
C TYR A 22 5.09 -0.62 -7.74
N LEU A 23 5.40 -0.63 -6.45
CA LEU A 23 6.63 -1.16 -5.89
C LEU A 23 6.77 -2.67 -6.14
N ALA A 24 5.71 -3.44 -5.91
CA ALA A 24 5.69 -4.87 -6.23
C ALA A 24 5.93 -5.13 -7.73
N GLY A 25 5.31 -4.33 -8.60
CA GLY A 25 5.53 -4.37 -10.04
C GLY A 25 6.98 -4.04 -10.44
N GLN A 26 7.61 -3.04 -9.81
CA GLN A 26 9.02 -2.74 -10.06
C GLN A 26 9.95 -3.90 -9.72
N LYS A 27 9.60 -4.73 -8.72
CA LYS A 27 10.36 -5.93 -8.34
C LYS A 27 9.99 -7.16 -9.19
N GLY A 28 9.04 -7.05 -10.11
CA GLY A 28 8.59 -8.15 -10.96
C GLY A 28 7.74 -9.20 -10.22
N PHE A 29 7.10 -8.81 -9.12
CA PHE A 29 6.23 -9.72 -8.36
C PHE A 29 5.03 -10.16 -9.22
N PHE A 30 4.83 -11.47 -9.28
CA PHE A 30 3.67 -12.10 -9.88
C PHE A 30 3.56 -13.53 -9.34
N SER A 31 2.50 -13.84 -8.59
CA SER A 31 2.33 -15.19 -8.02
C SER A 31 1.87 -16.23 -9.05
N GLY A 32 1.46 -15.80 -10.24
CA GLY A 32 0.75 -16.62 -11.24
C GLY A 32 -0.75 -16.33 -11.32
N ASP A 33 -1.31 -15.60 -10.35
CA ASP A 33 -2.71 -15.15 -10.34
C ASP A 33 -2.81 -13.68 -9.93
N SER A 34 -3.12 -12.82 -10.91
CA SER A 34 -3.21 -11.37 -10.68
C SER A 34 -4.36 -10.98 -9.74
N ARG A 35 -5.42 -11.79 -9.63
CA ARG A 35 -6.52 -11.51 -8.68
C ARG A 35 -6.11 -11.84 -7.26
N ASN A 36 -5.26 -12.85 -7.07
CA ASN A 36 -4.65 -13.13 -5.78
C ASN A 36 -3.69 -12.01 -5.37
N ASP A 37 -2.79 -11.60 -6.27
CA ASP A 37 -1.82 -10.52 -6.02
C ASP A 37 -2.52 -9.20 -5.61
N ILE A 38 -3.57 -8.81 -6.36
CA ILE A 38 -4.36 -7.62 -6.03
C ILE A 38 -5.04 -7.75 -4.66
N ASN A 39 -5.54 -8.94 -4.32
CA ASN A 39 -6.16 -9.15 -3.02
C ASN A 39 -5.15 -9.03 -1.87
N GLU A 40 -3.94 -9.55 -2.05
CA GLU A 40 -2.83 -9.38 -1.10
C GLU A 40 -2.46 -7.91 -0.93
N PHE A 41 -2.32 -7.14 -2.02
CA PHE A 41 -2.00 -5.71 -1.94
C PHE A 41 -3.09 -4.91 -1.23
N ILE A 42 -4.37 -5.26 -1.41
CA ILE A 42 -5.48 -4.62 -0.67
C ILE A 42 -5.37 -4.91 0.83
N ILE A 43 -4.99 -6.13 1.21
CA ILE A 43 -4.79 -6.50 2.62
C ILE A 43 -3.61 -5.70 3.18
N TRP A 44 -2.49 -5.64 2.46
CA TRP A 44 -1.30 -4.90 2.88
C TRP A 44 -1.55 -3.40 3.01
N ALA A 45 -2.32 -2.79 2.10
CA ALA A 45 -2.68 -1.38 2.20
C ALA A 45 -3.51 -1.10 3.47
N LYS A 46 -4.48 -1.97 3.79
CA LYS A 46 -5.25 -1.84 5.04
C LYS A 46 -4.38 -2.00 6.28
N GLU A 47 -3.43 -2.94 6.26
CA GLU A 47 -2.47 -3.12 7.34
C GLU A 47 -1.56 -1.91 7.49
N PHE A 48 -1.07 -1.34 6.38
CA PHE A 48 -0.24 -0.15 6.39
C PHE A 48 -0.97 1.03 7.04
N GLU A 49 -2.21 1.30 6.62
CA GLU A 49 -3.03 2.37 7.21
C GLU A 49 -3.31 2.12 8.69
N ALA A 50 -3.62 0.88 9.08
CA ALA A 50 -3.90 0.55 10.48
C ALA A 50 -2.65 0.67 11.38
N VAL A 51 -1.47 0.29 10.89
CA VAL A 51 -0.21 0.43 11.63
C VAL A 51 0.20 1.89 11.77
N HIS A 52 -0.17 2.74 10.81
CA HIS A 52 0.24 4.14 10.78
C HIS A 52 -0.89 5.14 11.08
N GLU A 53 -2.02 4.70 11.64
CA GLU A 53 -3.18 5.54 11.96
C GLU A 53 -2.78 6.79 12.78
N ASP A 54 -1.87 6.61 13.74
CA ASP A 54 -1.38 7.66 14.64
C ASP A 54 0.00 8.21 14.24
N THR A 55 0.51 7.90 13.04
CA THR A 55 1.85 8.36 12.63
C THR A 55 1.85 9.84 12.29
N ASN A 56 2.79 10.58 12.89
CA ASN A 56 3.08 11.95 12.49
C ASN A 56 3.94 11.97 11.22
N TRP A 57 3.32 12.14 10.05
CA TRP A 57 4.00 12.21 8.76
C TRP A 57 4.85 13.48 8.55
N ASP A 58 4.78 14.47 9.44
CA ASP A 58 5.73 15.60 9.44
C ASP A 58 7.09 15.19 10.06
N GLU A 59 7.13 14.09 10.81
CA GLU A 59 8.35 13.55 11.45
C GLU A 59 8.88 12.29 10.78
N VAL A 60 8.02 11.53 10.10
CA VAL A 60 8.34 10.28 9.41
C VAL A 60 8.13 10.45 7.91
N ASP A 61 9.11 10.06 7.10
CA ASP A 61 8.96 10.08 5.65
C ASP A 61 8.06 8.95 5.16
N TYR A 62 6.90 9.31 4.61
CA TYR A 62 5.91 8.37 4.08
C TYR A 62 6.49 7.44 3.01
N LEU A 63 7.26 8.00 2.06
CA LEU A 63 7.79 7.23 0.94
C LEU A 63 8.76 6.13 1.41
N THR A 64 9.66 6.48 2.33
CA THR A 64 10.55 5.51 2.97
C THR A 64 9.77 4.45 3.75
N ALA A 65 8.71 4.84 4.46
CA ALA A 65 7.90 3.91 5.25
C ALA A 65 7.16 2.90 4.38
N ILE A 66 6.50 3.35 3.30
CA ILE A 66 5.74 2.45 2.41
C ILE A 66 6.66 1.58 1.54
N GLU A 67 7.83 2.09 1.13
CA GLU A 67 8.85 1.29 0.45
C GLU A 67 9.35 0.17 1.36
N ALA A 68 9.78 0.49 2.59
CA ALA A 68 10.26 -0.50 3.54
C ALA A 68 9.19 -1.53 3.91
N PHE A 69 7.94 -1.11 4.11
CA PHE A 69 6.82 -2.00 4.37
C PHE A 69 6.60 -2.98 3.22
N THR A 70 6.53 -2.48 1.98
CA THR A 70 6.31 -3.30 0.79
C THR A 70 7.46 -4.26 0.54
N GLU A 71 8.70 -3.81 0.67
CA GLU A 71 9.87 -4.68 0.52
C GLU A 71 9.90 -5.80 1.56
N ASN A 72 9.50 -5.52 2.80
CA ASN A 72 9.40 -6.54 3.83
C ASN A 72 8.33 -7.59 3.53
N LYS A 73 7.16 -7.17 3.01
CA LYS A 73 6.10 -8.09 2.57
C LYS A 73 6.57 -9.01 1.46
N LEU A 74 7.15 -8.44 0.40
CA LEU A 74 7.65 -9.20 -0.75
C LEU A 74 8.73 -10.23 -0.37
N ARG A 75 9.49 -10.00 0.70
CA ARG A 75 10.48 -10.98 1.20
C ARG A 75 9.85 -12.16 1.92
N ILE A 76 8.68 -11.98 2.53
CA ILE A 76 7.96 -13.04 3.24
C ILE A 76 7.36 -14.04 2.25
N ASP A 77 6.91 -13.56 1.08
CA ASP A 77 6.22 -14.41 0.09
C ASP A 77 7.16 -15.10 -0.93
N LEU A 78 8.47 -14.88 -0.82
CA LEU A 78 9.48 -15.55 -1.66
C LEU A 78 9.95 -16.92 -1.10
N HIS A 79 9.14 -17.59 -0.29
CA HIS A 79 9.47 -18.90 0.32
C HIS A 79 8.46 -20.01 -0.04
#